data_AF-G3ISU7-F1
#
_entry.id   AF-G3ISU7-F1
#
_cell.length_a   1.000
_cell.length_b   1.000
_cell.length_c   1.000
_cell.angle_alpha   90.00
_cell.angle_beta   90.00
_cell.angle_gamma   90.00
#
_symmetry.space_group_name_H-M   'P 1'
#
loop_
_entity.id
_entity.type
_entity.pdbx_description
1 polymer ?
#
loop_
_entity_poly.entity_id
_entity_poly.type
_entity_poly.pdbx_seq_one_letter_code
_entity_poly.pdbx_strand_id
1 'polypeptide(L)' 'MKKIIILGLTTAVIALASFTASAGSDAQYPAANFQPKVVYIDKEAVKSSPKCPDQKTAEKATEFDPKYPAANFTPKVIYP' A
#
# COMPACT_ATOMS: atom_id res chain seq x y z
N MET A 1 34.25 38.59 -10.08
CA MET A 1 32.81 38.78 -9.74
C MET A 1 31.89 37.88 -10.54
N LYS A 2 31.91 37.89 -11.89
CA LYS A 2 31.05 37.02 -12.73
C LYS A 2 31.11 35.52 -12.39
N LYS A 3 32.29 34.96 -12.09
CA LYS A 3 32.46 33.53 -11.72
C LYS A 3 31.81 33.16 -10.37
N ILE A 4 31.81 34.08 -9.41
CA ILE A 4 31.22 33.89 -8.08
C ILE A 4 29.68 33.95 -8.17
N ILE A 5 29.15 34.83 -9.03
CA ILE A 5 27.72 34.93 -9.31
C ILE A 5 27.21 33.67 -10.02
N ILE A 6 27.94 33.15 -11.00
CA ILE A 6 27.57 31.92 -11.71
C ILE A 6 27.55 30.72 -10.74
N LEU A 7 28.58 30.58 -9.89
CA LEU A 7 28.64 29.47 -8.93
C LEU A 7 27.51 29.53 -7.89
N GLY A 8 27.18 30.72 -7.40
CA GLY A 8 26.06 30.92 -6.47
C GLY A 8 24.68 30.67 -7.11
N LEU A 9 24.51 31.03 -8.40
CA LEU A 9 23.27 30.75 -9.13
C LEU A 9 23.08 29.24 -9.35
N THR A 10 24.15 28.52 -9.71
CA THR A 10 24.07 27.07 -9.93
C THR A 10 23.74 26.29 -8.67
N THR A 11 24.28 26.68 -7.51
CA THR A 11 23.96 26.02 -6.23
C THR A 11 22.53 26.30 -5.78
N ALA A 12 22.02 27.51 -6.04
CA ALA A 12 20.61 27.84 -5.78
C ALA A 12 19.66 27.01 -6.66
N VAL A 13 19.93 26.87 -7.96
CA VAL A 13 19.07 26.07 -8.87
C VAL A 13 19.01 24.59 -8.45
N ILE A 14 20.15 24.00 -8.06
CA ILE A 14 20.20 22.60 -7.60
C ILE A 14 19.44 22.42 -6.28
N ALA A 15 19.57 23.36 -5.34
CA ALA A 15 18.86 23.29 -4.06
C ALA A 15 17.33 23.40 -4.21
N LEU A 16 16.85 24.17 -5.20
CA LEU A 16 15.41 24.32 -5.46
C LEU A 16 14.80 23.14 -6.23
N ALA A 17 15.59 22.39 -7.02
CA ALA A 17 15.09 21.25 -7.79
C ALA A 17 14.53 20.10 -6.92
N SER A 18 15.00 19.97 -5.68
CA SER A 18 14.49 18.96 -4.74
C SER A 18 13.05 19.24 -4.26
N PHE A 19 12.58 20.49 -4.33
CA PHE A 19 11.24 20.87 -3.89
C PHE A 19 10.15 20.59 -4.94
N THR A 20 10.52 20.22 -6.17
CA THR A 20 9.56 19.91 -7.24
C THR A 20 9.21 18.43 -7.37
N ALA A 21 9.79 17.57 -6.52
CA ALA A 21 9.47 16.14 -6.52
C ALA A 21 8.04 15.91 -5.98
N SER A 22 7.13 15.46 -6.85
CA SER A 22 5.75 15.09 -6.50
C SER A 22 5.41 13.73 -7.07
N ALA A 23 5.12 12.77 -6.18
CA ALA A 23 4.62 11.46 -6.60
C ALA A 23 3.20 11.55 -7.20
N GLY A 24 2.46 12.63 -6.93
CA GLY A 24 1.07 12.78 -7.35
C GLY A 24 0.86 12.87 -8.86
N SER A 25 1.89 13.27 -9.61
CA SER A 25 1.86 13.34 -11.08
C SER A 25 2.75 12.28 -11.75
N ASP A 26 3.32 11.36 -10.96
CA ASP A 26 4.23 10.34 -11.46
C ASP A 26 3.45 9.14 -12.00
N ALA A 27 3.63 8.82 -13.29
CA ALA A 27 3.00 7.68 -13.94
C ALA A 27 3.40 6.33 -13.34
N GLN A 28 4.55 6.25 -12.66
CA GLN A 28 4.98 5.05 -11.94
C GLN A 28 4.17 4.81 -10.66
N TYR A 29 3.53 5.85 -10.12
CA TYR A 29 2.75 5.80 -8.89
C TYR A 29 1.30 6.30 -9.11
N PRO A 30 0.49 5.59 -9.92
CA PRO A 30 -0.85 6.04 -10.32
C PRO A 30 -1.82 6.23 -9.14
N ALA A 31 -1.55 5.60 -7.99
CA ALA A 31 -2.35 5.72 -6.78
C ALA A 31 -1.86 6.80 -5.80
N ALA A 32 -0.81 7.57 -6.11
CA ALA A 32 -0.22 8.53 -5.19
C ALA A 32 -1.19 9.62 -4.71
N ASN A 33 -2.20 9.95 -5.53
CA ASN A 33 -3.26 10.90 -5.20
C ASN A 33 -4.62 10.23 -4.97
N PHE A 34 -4.67 8.91 -4.82
CA PHE A 34 -5.93 8.22 -4.59
C PHE A 34 -6.51 8.63 -3.22
N GLN A 35 -7.74 9.14 -3.23
CA GLN A 35 -8.48 9.47 -2.02
C GLN A 35 -9.64 8.48 -1.88
N PRO A 36 -9.59 7.54 -0.93
CA PRO A 36 -10.68 6.61 -0.73
C PRO A 36 -11.91 7.35 -0.20
N LYS A 37 -13.08 7.00 -0.73
CA LYS A 37 -14.33 7.36 -0.09
C LYS A 37 -14.66 6.32 0.98
N VAL A 38 -14.59 6.72 2.24
CA VAL A 38 -14.99 5.87 3.35
C VAL A 38 -16.51 5.96 3.52
N VAL A 39 -17.19 4.83 3.37
CA VAL A 39 -18.63 4.71 3.62
C VAL A 39 -18.80 3.97 4.94
N TYR A 40 -19.43 4.62 5.92
CA TYR A 40 -19.76 4.02 7.19
C TYR A 40 -21.14 3.36 7.12
N ILE A 41 -21.23 2.14 7.65
CA ILE A 41 -22.50 1.41 7.76
C ILE A 41 -23.25 1.92 8.98
N ASP A 42 -24.56 2.17 8.82
CA ASP A 42 -25.42 2.54 9.94
C ASP A 42 -25.48 1.40 10.98
N LYS A 43 -25.52 1.76 12.27
CA LYS A 43 -25.48 0.79 13.38
C LYS A 43 -26.62 -0.24 13.31
N GLU A 44 -27.78 0.13 12.80
CA GLU A 44 -28.91 -0.78 12.66
C GLU A 44 -28.74 -1.69 11.43
N ALA A 45 -28.13 -1.19 10.35
CA ALA A 45 -27.82 -1.99 9.17
C ALA A 45 -26.78 -3.09 9.46
N VAL A 46 -25.83 -2.84 10.38
CA VAL A 46 -24.83 -3.84 10.85
C VAL A 46 -25.51 -5.07 11.47
N LYS A 47 -26.67 -4.91 12.12
CA LYS A 47 -27.40 -6.02 12.75
C LYS A 47 -28.07 -6.93 11.71
N SER A 48 -28.47 -6.35 10.58
CA SER A 48 -29.13 -7.04 9.47
C SER A 48 -28.19 -7.56 8.40
N SER A 49 -26.94 -7.09 8.35
CA SER A 49 -25.97 -7.54 7.35
C SER A 49 -25.57 -9.00 7.60
N PRO A 50 -25.45 -9.82 6.54
CA PRO A 50 -24.85 -11.14 6.66
C PRO A 50 -23.47 -10.98 7.30
N LYS A 51 -23.21 -11.69 8.39
CA LYS A 51 -21.86 -11.72 8.96
C LYS A 51 -20.93 -12.26 7.86
N CYS A 52 -19.74 -11.65 7.71
CA CYS A 52 -18.68 -12.31 6.96
C CYS A 52 -18.57 -13.74 7.52
N PRO A 53 -18.51 -14.76 6.65
CA PRO A 53 -18.26 -16.11 7.15
C PRO A 53 -16.98 -16.04 7.98
N ASP A 54 -17.05 -16.55 9.21
CA ASP A 54 -15.85 -16.75 10.02
C ASP A 54 -14.81 -17.41 9.13
N GLN A 55 -13.57 -16.90 9.14
CA GLN A 55 -12.48 -17.52 8.39
C GLN A 55 -12.52 -19.00 8.71
N LYS A 56 -12.83 -19.81 7.68
CA LYS A 56 -12.91 -21.26 7.78
C LYS A 56 -11.69 -21.72 8.56
N THR A 57 -11.89 -22.19 9.80
CA THR A 57 -10.83 -22.80 10.61
C THR A 57 -10.11 -23.76 9.68
N ALA A 58 -8.82 -23.51 9.44
CA ALA A 58 -8.03 -24.28 8.50
C ALA A 58 -8.25 -25.76 8.78
N GLU A 59 -8.88 -26.45 7.84
CA GLU A 59 -9.13 -27.87 7.94
C GLU A 59 -7.79 -28.57 8.14
N LYS A 60 -7.78 -29.56 9.04
CA LYS A 60 -6.64 -30.39 9.41
C LYS A 60 -5.75 -30.69 8.20
N ALA A 61 -4.46 -30.34 8.29
CA ALA A 61 -3.49 -30.53 7.23
C ALA A 61 -3.63 -31.92 6.60
N THR A 62 -3.89 -31.95 5.30
CA THR A 62 -4.01 -33.15 4.49
C THR A 62 -2.66 -33.85 4.33
N GLU A 63 -2.64 -35.09 3.86
CA GLU A 63 -1.37 -35.76 3.52
C GLU A 63 -0.68 -35.05 2.34
N PHE A 64 0.65 -35.04 2.29
CA PHE A 64 1.40 -34.31 1.26
C PHE A 64 1.11 -34.87 -0.14
N ASP A 65 0.53 -34.05 -1.02
CA ASP A 65 0.29 -34.36 -2.44
C ASP A 65 1.30 -33.59 -3.32
N PRO A 66 2.19 -34.28 -4.06
CA PRO A 66 3.12 -33.65 -5.00
C PRO A 66 2.44 -32.80 -6.08
N LYS A 67 1.20 -33.11 -6.45
CA LYS A 67 0.41 -32.31 -7.40
C LYS A 67 -0.07 -30.99 -6.80
N TYR A 68 -0.22 -30.93 -5.48
CA TYR A 68 -0.65 -29.76 -4.73
C TYR A 68 0.23 -29.55 -3.49
N PRO A 69 1.51 -29.16 -3.67
CA PRO A 69 2.48 -29.07 -2.57
C PRO A 69 2.11 -28.03 -1.50
N ALA A 70 1.22 -27.10 -1.82
CA ALA A 70 0.71 -26.06 -0.93
C ALA A 70 -0.57 -26.45 -0.18
N ALA A 71 -1.12 -27.65 -0.37
CA ALA A 71 -2.36 -28.08 0.30
C ALA A 71 -2.26 -28.04 1.83
N ASN A 72 -1.05 -28.13 2.38
CA ASN A 72 -0.77 -28.12 3.82
C ASN A 72 -0.28 -26.76 4.34
N PHE A 73 -0.35 -25.71 3.51
CA PHE A 73 0.07 -24.38 3.92
C PHE A 73 -0.92 -23.80 4.94
N THR A 74 -0.42 -23.52 6.13
CA THR A 74 -1.17 -22.81 7.18
C THR A 74 -0.58 -21.42 7.38
N PRO A 75 -1.31 -20.34 7.03
CA PRO A 75 -0.79 -18.99 7.17
C PRO A 75 -0.59 -18.64 8.64
N LYS A 76 0.60 -18.14 9.00
CA LYS A 76 0.87 -17.53 10.30
C LYS A 76 0.90 -16.02 10.15
N VAL A 77 0.05 -15.34 10.91
CA VAL A 77 0.08 -13.88 11.01
C VAL A 77 1.13 -13.49 12.05
N ILE A 78 2.13 -12.71 11.65
CA ILE A 78 3.15 -12.15 12.55
C ILE A 78 2.77 -10.69 12.80
N TYR A 79 2.64 -10.31 14.07
CA TYR A 79 2.38 -8.92 14.45
C TYR A 79 3.70 -8.19 14.77
N PRO A 80 3.87 -6.93 14.32
CA PRO A 80 5.03 -6.10 14.63
C PRO A 80 5.05 -5.62 16.09
#